data_AF-A0A0T6AU82-F1
#
_entry.id   AF-A0A0T6AU82-F1
#
_cell.length_a   1.000
_cell.length_b   1.000
_cell.length_c   1.000
_cell.angle_alpha   90.00
_cell.angle_beta   90.00
_cell.angle_gamma   90.00
#
_symmetry.space_group_name_H-M   'P 1'
#
loop_
_entity.id
_entity.type
_entity.pdbx_description
1 polymer ?
#
loop_
_entity_poly.entity_id
_entity_poly.type
_entity_poly.pdbx_seq_one_letter_code
_entity_poly.pdbx_strand_id
1 'polypeptide(L)'
;MIMFKERCALSEQVENEWKPVSSGTIFIYYDNEIYGTRINFSDDCNVVLSNTLIGLNTEMKISQNVCTWTAVEAANNLYQWRNLQAAFETEDAAEQFYITFREGVTYAEHSDIVDNIPTFADPEDDNVVAN
;
A
#
# COMPACT_ATOMS: atom_id res chain seq x y z
N MET A 1 -1.13 -12.75 -9.06
CA MET A 1 -2.27 -12.62 -10.01
C MET A 1 -2.80 -11.20 -9.93
N ILE A 2 -2.98 -10.48 -11.05
CA ILE A 2 -3.58 -9.13 -11.03
C ILE A 2 -5.10 -9.27 -10.79
N MET A 3 -5.63 -8.54 -9.82
CA MET A 3 -7.04 -8.54 -9.42
C MET A 3 -7.75 -7.26 -9.85
N PHE A 4 -7.03 -6.14 -9.88
CA PHE A 4 -7.51 -4.84 -10.35
C PHE A 4 -6.38 -4.08 -11.03
N LYS A 5 -6.69 -3.29 -12.07
CA LYS A 5 -5.73 -2.40 -12.72
C LYS A 5 -6.48 -1.24 -13.36
N GLU A 6 -6.10 0.00 -13.02
CA GLU A 6 -6.73 1.20 -13.60
C GLU A 6 -5.77 2.40 -13.58
N ARG A 7 -6.09 3.44 -14.36
CA ARG A 7 -5.38 4.72 -14.29
C ARG A 7 -5.95 5.61 -13.19
N CYS A 8 -5.09 6.28 -12.43
CA CYS A 8 -5.51 7.25 -11.41
C CYS A 8 -4.45 8.34 -11.17
N ALA A 9 -4.84 9.40 -10.47
CA ALA A 9 -3.92 10.35 -9.87
C ALA A 9 -3.66 9.96 -8.41
N LEU A 10 -2.39 9.88 -8.01
CA LEU A 10 -1.98 9.58 -6.64
C LEU A 10 -1.55 10.88 -5.94
N SER A 11 -2.03 11.05 -4.71
CA SER A 11 -1.61 12.11 -3.80
C SER A 11 -1.24 11.52 -2.44
N GLU A 12 -0.42 12.23 -1.67
CA GLU A 12 -0.06 11.86 -0.31
C GLU A 12 -0.34 13.00 0.66
N GLN A 13 -0.65 12.66 1.92
CA GLN A 13 -0.86 13.67 2.94
C GLN A 13 0.48 14.06 3.59
N VAL A 14 0.87 15.33 3.44
CA VAL A 14 2.06 15.91 4.06
C VAL A 14 1.62 17.15 4.83
N GLU A 15 1.93 17.21 6.13
CA GLU A 15 1.57 18.35 6.99
C GLU A 15 0.06 18.68 6.99
N ASN A 16 -0.78 17.63 6.93
CA ASN A 16 -2.25 17.69 6.81
C ASN A 16 -2.79 18.22 5.46
N GLU A 17 -1.93 18.43 4.46
CA GLU A 17 -2.33 18.81 3.11
C GLU A 17 -2.10 17.66 2.13
N TRP A 18 -3.04 17.47 1.20
CA TRP A 18 -2.87 16.52 0.10
C TRP A 18 -1.98 17.12 -0.98
N LYS A 19 -0.80 16.53 -1.17
CA LYS A 19 0.17 16.92 -2.19
C LYS A 19 0.15 15.91 -3.33
N PRO A 20 0.09 16.36 -4.61
CA PRO A 20 0.12 15.45 -5.74
C PRO A 20 1.47 14.72 -5.81
N VAL A 21 1.42 13.40 -6.02
CA VAL A 21 2.60 12.57 -6.24
C VAL A 21 2.83 12.39 -7.73
N SER A 22 1.90 11.76 -8.44
CA SER A 22 1.93 11.59 -9.90
C SER A 22 0.58 11.07 -10.42
N SER A 23 0.39 11.10 -11.74
CA SER A 23 -0.60 10.27 -12.43
C SER A 23 0.06 9.02 -12.98
N GLY A 24 -0.69 7.92 -13.06
CA GLY A 24 -0.12 6.65 -13.41
C GLY A 24 -1.11 5.50 -13.33
N THR A 25 -0.57 4.28 -13.23
CA THR A 25 -1.36 3.05 -13.15
C THR A 25 -1.29 2.49 -11.74
N ILE A 26 -2.45 2.22 -11.15
CA ILE A 26 -2.59 1.49 -9.89
C ILE A 26 -3.07 0.07 -10.18
N PHE A 27 -2.58 -0.91 -9.42
CA PHE A 27 -3.09 -2.27 -9.48
C PHE A 27 -3.10 -2.93 -8.10
N ILE A 28 -4.06 -3.83 -7.90
CA ILE A 28 -4.08 -4.77 -6.78
C ILE A 28 -3.71 -6.13 -7.33
N TYR A 29 -2.78 -6.82 -6.67
CA TYR A 29 -2.40 -8.17 -7.07
C TYR A 29 -2.19 -9.08 -5.87
N TYR A 30 -2.49 -10.36 -6.08
CA TYR A 30 -2.15 -11.44 -5.17
C TYR A 30 -0.68 -11.82 -5.32
N ASP A 31 0.05 -11.79 -4.20
CA ASP A 31 1.46 -12.11 -4.04
C ASP A 31 1.59 -13.52 -3.44
N ASN A 32 2.03 -14.46 -4.27
CA ASN A 32 2.13 -15.87 -3.90
C ASN A 32 3.23 -16.15 -2.86
N GLU A 33 4.20 -15.26 -2.68
CA GLU A 33 5.32 -15.47 -1.75
C GLU A 33 4.88 -15.29 -0.30
N ILE A 34 3.97 -14.34 -0.08
CA ILE A 34 3.42 -14.00 1.24
C ILE A 34 1.97 -14.46 1.42
N TYR A 35 1.39 -15.10 0.40
CA TYR A 35 -0.01 -15.52 0.34
C TYR A 35 -1.03 -14.39 0.60
N GLY A 36 -0.64 -13.15 0.31
CA GLY A 36 -1.40 -11.92 0.58
C GLY A 36 -1.61 -11.08 -0.67
N THR A 37 -2.08 -9.85 -0.50
CA THR A 37 -2.31 -8.92 -1.61
C THR A 37 -1.59 -7.60 -1.42
N ARG A 38 -1.25 -6.95 -2.53
CA ARG A 38 -0.54 -5.67 -2.54
C ARG A 38 -1.25 -4.66 -3.42
N ILE A 39 -1.22 -3.40 -3.01
CA ILE A 39 -1.51 -2.24 -3.86
C ILE A 39 -0.16 -1.75 -4.41
N ASN A 40 -0.08 -1.55 -5.72
CA ASN A 40 1.09 -0.96 -6.33
C ASN A 40 0.67 0.18 -7.26
N PHE A 41 1.47 1.25 -7.24
CA PHE A 41 1.30 2.37 -8.16
C PHE A 41 2.62 2.67 -8.85
N SER A 42 2.56 2.82 -10.17
CA SER A 42 3.68 3.31 -10.99
C SER A 42 3.25 4.50 -11.83
N ASP A 43 4.15 5.46 -11.99
CA ASP A 43 3.95 6.57 -12.92
C ASP A 43 4.05 6.14 -14.40
N ASP A 44 3.86 7.08 -15.32
CA ASP A 44 3.96 6.82 -16.77
C ASP A 44 5.38 6.46 -17.24
N CYS A 45 6.40 6.67 -16.40
CA CYS A 45 7.77 6.23 -16.63
C CYS A 45 8.05 4.82 -16.05
N ASN A 46 7.02 4.15 -15.51
CA ASN A 46 7.09 2.88 -14.80
C ASN A 46 7.94 2.92 -13.51
N VAL A 47 8.12 4.09 -12.91
CA VAL A 47 8.73 4.23 -11.59
C VAL A 47 7.69 3.86 -10.54
N VAL A 48 7.99 2.90 -9.67
CA VAL A 48 7.11 2.47 -8.58
C VAL A 48 7.16 3.53 -7.46
N LEU A 49 6.03 4.16 -7.19
CA LEU A 49 5.89 5.22 -6.17
C LEU A 49 5.08 4.79 -4.95
N SER A 50 4.40 3.65 -5.04
CA SER A 50 3.73 2.98 -3.92
C SER A 50 3.80 1.46 -4.08
N ASN A 51 4.03 0.78 -2.97
CA ASN A 51 3.98 -0.67 -2.83
C ASN A 51 3.49 -0.99 -1.41
N THR A 52 2.17 -1.06 -1.28
CA THR A 52 1.46 -1.30 -0.03
C THR A 52 1.19 -2.79 0.14
N LEU A 53 1.51 -3.37 1.29
CA LEU A 53 0.95 -4.65 1.70
C LEU A 53 -0.45 -4.42 2.29
N ILE A 54 -1.47 -5.14 1.79
CA ILE A 54 -2.79 -5.12 2.43
C ILE A 54 -2.75 -6.09 3.62
N GLY A 55 -2.76 -5.53 4.83
CA GLY A 55 -2.85 -6.25 6.09
C GLY A 55 -4.17 -5.99 6.82
N LEU A 56 -4.37 -6.68 7.95
CA LEU A 56 -5.55 -6.56 8.82
C LEU A 56 -5.78 -5.14 9.36
N ASN A 57 -4.70 -4.38 9.51
CA ASN A 57 -4.70 -3.00 9.99
C ASN A 57 -4.65 -1.97 8.86
N THR A 58 -4.67 -2.39 7.59
CA THR A 58 -4.82 -1.47 6.48
C THR A 58 -6.27 -1.01 6.42
N GLU A 59 -6.50 0.29 6.59
CA GLU A 59 -7.83 0.88 6.49
C GLU A 59 -7.93 1.70 5.19
N MET A 60 -9.00 1.46 4.41
CA MET A 60 -9.34 2.26 3.25
C MET A 60 -10.73 2.88 3.42
N LYS A 61 -10.87 4.14 3.00
CA LYS A 61 -12.13 4.86 2.88
C LYS A 61 -12.36 5.21 1.42
N ILE A 62 -13.61 5.17 0.97
CA ILE A 62 -14.04 5.61 -0.35
C ILE A 62 -15.02 6.78 -0.23
N SER A 63 -14.89 7.75 -1.12
CA SER A 63 -15.86 8.84 -1.31
C SER A 63 -15.84 9.26 -2.77
N GLN A 64 -16.98 9.12 -3.46
CA GLN A 64 -17.08 9.36 -4.91
C GLN A 64 -16.02 8.55 -5.67
N ASN A 65 -15.23 9.21 -6.52
CA ASN A 65 -14.15 8.63 -7.30
C ASN A 65 -12.80 8.57 -6.55
N VAL A 66 -12.80 8.70 -5.22
CA VAL A 66 -11.57 8.82 -4.44
C VAL A 66 -11.49 7.73 -3.36
N CYS A 67 -10.37 7.00 -3.34
CA CYS A 67 -10.03 6.05 -2.28
C CYS A 67 -8.82 6.56 -1.50
N THR A 68 -8.90 6.53 -0.16
CA THR A 68 -7.84 6.98 0.75
C THR A 68 -7.47 5.84 1.70
N TRP A 69 -6.19 5.55 1.87
CA TRP A 69 -5.72 4.52 2.80
C TRP A 69 -4.46 4.95 3.56
N THR A 70 -4.26 4.32 4.71
CA THR A 70 -3.06 4.47 5.53
C THR A 70 -2.39 3.11 5.66
N ALA A 71 -1.11 3.05 5.29
CA ALA A 71 -0.35 1.81 5.32
C ALA A 71 1.17 2.05 5.37
N VAL A 72 1.93 0.99 5.63
CA VAL A 72 3.38 0.98 5.49
C VAL A 72 3.70 0.84 4.01
N GLU A 73 4.29 1.90 3.46
CA GLU A 73 4.80 1.88 2.10
C GLU A 73 6.20 1.30 2.08
N ALA A 74 6.46 0.40 1.12
CA ALA A 74 7.77 -0.21 0.88
C ALA A 74 8.39 0.21 -0.46
N ALA A 75 7.90 1.30 -1.07
CA ALA A 75 8.50 1.85 -2.28
C ALA A 75 9.89 2.44 -1.98
N ASN A 76 10.83 2.31 -2.93
CA ASN A 76 12.20 2.84 -2.81
C ASN A 76 13.04 2.29 -1.63
N ASN A 77 12.76 1.07 -1.18
CA ASN A 77 13.46 0.41 -0.05
C ASN A 77 13.36 1.18 1.28
N LEU A 78 12.38 2.06 1.43
CA LEU A 78 12.09 2.77 2.67
C LEU A 78 10.73 2.29 3.19
N TYR A 79 10.70 1.83 4.43
CA TYR A 79 9.48 1.44 5.12
C TYR A 79 8.96 2.60 5.97
N GLN A 80 7.86 3.20 5.57
CA GLN A 80 7.27 4.33 6.29
C GLN A 80 5.75 4.35 6.17
N TRP A 81 5.08 4.80 7.24
CA TRP A 81 3.65 5.06 7.21
C TRP A 81 3.35 6.24 6.28
N ARG A 82 2.46 6.04 5.31
CA ARG A 82 1.95 7.09 4.43
C ARG A 82 0.42 7.06 4.42
N ASN A 83 -0.16 8.25 4.30
CA ASN A 83 -1.56 8.44 3.96
C ASN A 83 -1.63 8.73 2.47
N LEU A 84 -2.20 7.81 1.70
CA LEU A 84 -2.29 7.87 0.25
C LEU A 84 -3.72 8.06 -0.20
N GLN A 85 -3.88 8.73 -1.33
CA GLN A 85 -5.16 8.99 -1.97
C GLN A 85 -5.05 8.72 -3.47
N ALA A 86 -5.91 7.85 -3.98
CA ALA A 86 -6.09 7.62 -5.41
C ALA A 86 -7.40 8.26 -5.88
N ALA A 87 -7.31 9.16 -6.85
CA ALA A 87 -8.46 9.75 -7.54
C ALA A 87 -8.58 9.12 -8.94
N PHE A 88 -9.70 8.42 -9.16
CA PHE A 88 -10.02 7.73 -10.40
C PHE A 88 -10.85 8.63 -11.32
N GLU A 89 -10.98 8.24 -12.60
CA GLU A 89 -11.80 8.99 -13.56
C GLU A 89 -13.30 8.89 -13.24
N THR A 90 -13.74 7.74 -12.73
CA THR A 90 -15.15 7.45 -12.42
C THR A 90 -15.34 6.93 -11.00
N GLU A 91 -16.56 7.10 -10.48
CA GLU A 91 -16.96 6.50 -9.19
C GLU A 91 -16.91 4.97 -9.27
N ASP A 92 -17.39 4.38 -10.36
CA ASP A 92 -17.35 2.92 -10.60
C ASP A 92 -15.93 2.33 -10.48
N ALA A 93 -14.91 3.04 -11.00
CA ALA A 93 -13.52 2.60 -10.89
C ALA A 93 -13.02 2.62 -9.43
N ALA A 94 -13.39 3.65 -8.67
CA ALA A 94 -13.05 3.74 -7.25
C ALA A 94 -13.78 2.66 -6.43
N GLU A 95 -15.06 2.40 -6.73
CA GLU A 95 -15.84 1.34 -6.10
C GLU A 95 -15.22 -0.04 -6.37
N GLN A 96 -14.85 -0.32 -7.62
CA GLN A 96 -14.23 -1.58 -7.98
C GLN A 96 -12.86 -1.74 -7.31
N PHE A 97 -12.06 -0.67 -7.21
CA PHE A 97 -10.80 -0.68 -6.45
C PHE A 97 -11.04 -1.00 -4.97
N TYR A 98 -12.04 -0.36 -4.35
CA TYR A 98 -12.39 -0.58 -2.95
C TYR A 98 -12.90 -2.01 -2.69
N ILE A 99 -13.75 -2.55 -3.57
CA ILE A 99 -14.23 -3.94 -3.49
C ILE A 99 -13.05 -4.92 -3.58
N THR A 100 -12.14 -4.72 -4.53
CA THR A 100 -10.96 -5.57 -4.68
C THR A 100 -10.01 -5.43 -3.49
N PHE A 101 -9.88 -4.24 -2.90
CA PHE A 101 -9.15 -4.04 -1.64
C PHE A 101 -9.77 -4.86 -0.50
N ARG A 102 -11.11 -4.87 -0.36
CA ARG A 102 -11.80 -5.67 0.66
C ARG A 102 -11.59 -7.17 0.46
N GLU A 103 -11.53 -7.64 -0.78
CA GLU A 103 -11.11 -9.02 -1.07
C GLU A 103 -9.66 -9.26 -0.61
N GLY A 104 -8.78 -8.28 -0.84
CA GLY A 104 -7.41 -8.25 -0.34
C GLY A 104 -7.29 -8.45 1.18
N VAL A 105 -8.14 -7.75 1.95
CA VAL A 105 -8.22 -7.89 3.41
C VAL A 105 -8.64 -9.30 3.81
N THR A 106 -9.57 -9.92 3.08
CA THR A 106 -9.96 -11.33 3.33
C THR A 106 -8.78 -12.30 3.16
N TYR A 107 -7.87 -12.06 2.22
CA TYR A 107 -6.63 -12.86 2.12
C TYR A 107 -5.70 -12.63 3.31
N ALA A 108 -5.62 -11.40 3.80
CA ALA A 108 -4.86 -11.05 5.00
C ALA A 108 -5.42 -11.74 6.26
N GLU A 109 -6.75 -11.81 6.41
CA GLU A 109 -7.42 -12.54 7.49
C GLU A 109 -7.07 -14.03 7.49
N HIS A 110 -7.11 -14.68 6.34
CA HIS A 110 -6.77 -16.10 6.25
C HIS A 110 -5.29 -16.41 6.50
N SER A 111 -4.42 -15.42 6.31
CA SER A 111 -2.96 -15.58 6.40
C SER A 111 -2.36 -14.88 7.62
N ASP A 112 -3.19 -14.31 8.50
CA ASP A 112 -2.80 -13.54 9.69
C ASP A 112 -1.77 -12.42 9.40
N ILE A 113 -1.99 -11.68 8.31
CA ILE A 113 -1.06 -10.63 7.85
C ILE A 113 -1.39 -9.31 8.54
N VAL A 114 -0.45 -8.79 9.33
CA VAL A 114 -0.52 -7.44 9.91
C VAL A 114 0.61 -6.59 9.33
N ASP A 115 0.26 -5.46 8.72
CA ASP A 115 1.23 -4.55 8.12
C ASP A 115 2.00 -3.79 9.20
N ASN A 116 3.33 -3.83 9.14
CA ASN A 116 4.21 -3.23 10.14
C ASN A 116 5.51 -2.77 9.50
N ILE A 117 6.10 -1.71 10.07
CA ILE A 117 7.47 -1.33 9.72
C ILE A 117 8.39 -2.44 10.21
N PRO A 118 9.20 -3.08 9.34
CA PRO A 118 10.14 -4.10 9.76
C PRO A 118 11.10 -3.53 10.81
N THR A 119 11.15 -4.15 11.99
CA THR A 119 12.23 -3.89 12.94
C THR A 119 13.43 -4.71 12.51
N PHE A 120 14.37 -4.08 11.82
CA PHE A 120 15.71 -4.64 11.71
C PHE A 120 16.32 -4.52 13.11
N ALA A 121 16.31 -5.61 13.88
CA ALA A 121 17.09 -5.65 15.11
C ALA A 121 18.53 -5.31 14.74
N ASP A 122 19.09 -4.28 15.37
CA ASP A 122 20.54 -4.08 15.35
C ASP A 122 21.17 -5.41 15.81
N PRO A 123 22.18 -5.95 15.11
CA PRO A 123 22.90 -7.10 15.63
C PRO A 123 23.47 -6.69 16.99
N GLU A 124 22.90 -7.21 18.08
CA GLU A 124 23.36 -6.96 19.44
C GLU A 124 24.85 -7.30 19.54
N ASP A 125 25.64 -6.28 19.85
CA ASP A 125 26.76 -6.27 20.79
C ASP A 125 27.23 -7.65 21.30
N ASP A 126 28.10 -8.31 20.52
CA ASP A 126 28.92 -9.45 20.94
C ASP A 126 30.07 -9.03 21.89
N ASN A 127 29.78 -8.14 22.84
CA ASN A 127 30.74 -7.68 23.85
C ASN A 127 30.21 -7.92 25.28
N VAL A 128 29.94 -9.18 25.59
CA VAL A 128 29.88 -9.63 26.99
C VAL A 128 31.29 -10.01 27.44
N VAL A 129 31.97 -8.99 27.96
CA VAL A 129 33.02 -9.01 29.00
C VAL A 129 33.58 -10.38 29.42
N ALA A 130 34.82 -10.65 29.01
CA ALA A 130 35.68 -11.56 29.75
C ALA A 130 36.09 -10.89 31.07
N ASN A 131 35.62 -11.44 32.19
CA ASN A 131 36.18 -11.23 33.53
C ASN A 131 36.61 -12.58 34.10
#